data_AF-A0A7Z9H3A5-F1
#
_entry.id   AF-A0A7Z9H3A5-F1
#
_cell.length_a   1.000
_cell.length_b   1.000
_cell.length_c   1.000
_cell.angle_alpha   90.00
_cell.angle_beta   90.00
_cell.angle_gamma   90.00
#
_symmetry.space_group_name_H-M   'P 1'
#
loop_
_entity.id
_entity.type
_entity.pdbx_description
1 polymer ?
#
loop_
_entity_poly.entity_id
_entity_poly.type
_entity_poly.pdbx_seq_one_letter_code
_entity_poly.pdbx_strand_id
1 'polypeptide(L)'
;MALSPFGTPKAVSFLALLLCSLTWGDSLEATGRSRYSVTLDDPSRISGPSTFQLTVFDTRSSGGARRWVYSVFAEEGDLPGGLPMGALVVPDNGRVRPELFNPRDLRPVTVLLALQSATTRRSERWAEVEGSTEERIQPVGVRLRREVEVTIGGRPRDEGRVQLKAKMSEGPIAVRGGRNPVTLIGYEEDLLFDSSDGDLVRGEWHYDVRRGVGDDSREERWSLTLDRTDDGSDLDPEEFDRVSSAYEWLEPVVRALLPGVGLQAVKDASKRFSAGRTRHRNGPLAEVIDQVEDLLVEKKKIASRPQDPDQRAEQMMGSMAPDFTLKDLDGKEVRLSSLRGKVVLLNFWGFT
;
A
#
# COMPACT_ATOMS: atom_id res chain seq x y z
N MET A 1 -0.59 38.19 -14.50
CA MET A 1 -0.93 38.43 -13.09
C MET A 1 -1.47 37.13 -12.53
N ALA A 2 -0.86 36.64 -11.45
CA ALA A 2 -1.20 35.50 -10.60
C ALA A 2 -1.15 34.06 -11.21
N LEU A 3 0.05 33.48 -11.11
CA LEU A 3 0.27 32.04 -10.88
C LEU A 3 -0.37 31.63 -9.54
N SER A 4 -1.12 30.52 -9.52
CA SER A 4 -1.48 29.77 -8.30
C SER A 4 -0.76 28.41 -8.35
N PRO A 5 0.07 28.06 -7.35
CA PRO A 5 1.00 26.95 -7.42
C PRO A 5 0.62 25.77 -6.50
N PHE A 6 -0.51 25.10 -6.70
CA PHE A 6 -0.80 23.86 -5.95
C PHE A 6 -1.59 22.85 -6.79
N GLY A 7 -0.89 22.19 -7.69
CA GLY A 7 -1.35 20.97 -8.35
C GLY A 7 -0.73 19.76 -7.66
N THR A 8 -1.49 19.14 -6.75
CA THR A 8 -1.15 17.86 -6.11
C THR A 8 -0.70 16.81 -7.16
N PRO A 9 0.36 16.01 -6.89
CA PRO A 9 0.88 15.09 -7.89
C PRO A 9 -0.05 13.88 -8.04
N LYS A 10 -0.89 13.91 -9.07
CA LYS A 10 -1.65 12.74 -9.58
C LYS A 10 -0.76 11.71 -10.33
N ALA A 11 0.54 11.67 -10.06
CA ALA A 11 1.52 11.04 -10.97
C ALA A 11 2.19 9.75 -10.46
N VAL A 12 1.91 9.30 -9.23
CA VAL A 12 2.55 8.11 -8.62
C VAL A 12 1.60 6.90 -8.55
N SER A 13 0.31 7.10 -8.80
CA SER A 13 -0.73 6.09 -8.53
C SER A 13 -0.82 4.90 -9.50
N PHE A 14 0.11 4.70 -10.43
CA PHE A 14 -0.06 3.70 -11.51
C PHE A 14 1.00 2.61 -11.62
N LEU A 15 2.20 2.75 -11.03
CA LEU A 15 3.13 1.61 -10.95
C LEU A 15 2.54 0.48 -10.07
N ALA A 16 1.74 0.84 -9.07
CA ALA A 16 1.03 -0.11 -8.22
C ALA A 16 -0.14 -0.85 -8.91
N LEU A 17 -0.64 -0.34 -10.05
CA LEU A 17 -1.84 -0.88 -10.73
C LEU A 17 -1.52 -1.79 -11.93
N LEU A 18 -0.27 -1.85 -12.41
CA LEU A 18 0.10 -2.73 -13.53
C LEU A 18 0.23 -4.22 -13.18
N LEU A 19 0.09 -4.62 -11.90
CA LEU A 19 0.36 -6.00 -11.47
C LEU A 19 -0.88 -6.92 -11.45
N CYS A 20 -1.74 -6.93 -12.49
CA CYS A 20 -2.95 -7.77 -12.53
C CYS A 20 -3.15 -8.62 -13.82
N SER A 21 -2.87 -9.93 -13.77
CA SER A 21 -3.53 -11.07 -14.46
C SER A 21 -2.81 -12.46 -14.32
N LEU A 22 -3.46 -13.43 -13.61
CA LEU A 22 -3.49 -14.93 -13.76
C LEU A 22 -2.15 -15.74 -13.73
N THR A 23 -1.96 -16.96 -13.15
CA THR A 23 -2.71 -18.00 -12.43
C THR A 23 -1.72 -19.00 -11.75
N TRP A 24 -2.11 -19.50 -10.56
CA TRP A 24 -1.95 -20.82 -9.90
C TRP A 24 -0.60 -21.42 -9.45
N GLY A 25 -0.63 -21.94 -8.20
CA GLY A 25 0.31 -22.82 -7.51
C GLY A 25 0.06 -22.79 -6.00
N ASP A 26 -0.49 -23.88 -5.44
CA ASP A 26 -0.97 -24.00 -4.04
C ASP A 26 0.15 -24.10 -2.99
N SER A 27 -0.14 -23.50 -1.82
CA SER A 27 0.42 -23.73 -0.49
C SER A 27 1.90 -23.41 -0.25
N LEU A 28 2.18 -22.61 0.78
CA LEU A 28 2.78 -23.15 2.01
C LEU A 28 2.82 -22.09 3.13
N GLU A 29 2.64 -22.59 4.33
CA GLU A 29 2.32 -21.89 5.57
C GLU A 29 3.55 -21.17 6.13
N ALA A 30 3.63 -19.85 5.92
CA ALA A 30 4.58 -19.01 6.64
C ALA A 30 3.80 -17.88 7.32
N THR A 31 3.34 -18.13 8.53
CA THR A 31 2.78 -17.14 9.45
C THR A 31 3.93 -16.41 10.14
N GLY A 32 4.52 -15.45 9.44
CA GLY A 32 5.68 -14.70 9.92
C GLY A 32 5.36 -13.27 10.32
N ARG A 33 6.17 -12.72 11.22
CA ARG A 33 6.33 -11.27 11.38
C ARG A 33 7.64 -10.87 10.73
N SER A 34 7.59 -9.89 9.85
CA SER A 34 8.79 -9.34 9.22
C SER A 34 8.81 -7.83 9.38
N ARG A 35 9.90 -7.29 9.93
CA ARG A 35 10.15 -5.87 10.13
C ARG A 35 11.27 -5.43 9.20
N TYR A 36 11.04 -4.29 8.55
CA TYR A 36 11.90 -3.75 7.52
C TYR A 36 12.16 -2.28 7.76
N SER A 37 13.42 -1.87 7.63
CA SER A 37 13.78 -0.48 7.37
C SER A 37 13.65 -0.21 5.88
N VAL A 38 12.90 0.82 5.53
CA VAL A 38 12.57 1.15 4.14
C VAL A 38 13.09 2.54 3.82
N THR A 39 13.76 2.68 2.68
CA THR A 39 14.07 3.98 2.07
C THR A 39 13.48 4.02 0.67
N LEU A 40 12.62 5.01 0.41
CA LEU A 40 12.01 5.23 -0.89
C LEU A 40 12.41 6.61 -1.40
N ASP A 41 13.13 6.64 -2.51
CA ASP A 41 13.46 7.87 -3.23
C ASP A 41 12.51 8.05 -4.41
N ASP A 42 11.61 9.02 -4.25
CA ASP A 42 10.63 9.45 -5.24
C ASP A 42 11.01 10.86 -5.70
N PRO A 43 11.60 11.01 -6.91
CA PRO A 43 12.06 12.31 -7.43
C PRO A 43 10.90 13.29 -7.73
N SER A 44 9.65 12.85 -7.64
CA SER A 44 8.48 13.73 -7.74
C SER A 44 8.09 14.38 -6.40
N ARG A 45 8.66 13.91 -5.27
CA ARG A 45 8.43 14.52 -3.95
C ARG A 45 9.37 15.69 -3.70
N ILE A 46 8.79 16.77 -3.19
CA ILE A 46 9.55 17.95 -2.75
C ILE A 46 10.32 17.66 -1.46
N SER A 47 9.82 16.74 -0.63
CA SER A 47 10.39 16.41 0.69
C SER A 47 11.67 15.58 0.62
N GLY A 48 12.11 15.16 -0.56
CA GLY A 48 13.21 14.20 -0.73
C GLY A 48 12.83 12.75 -0.36
N PRO A 49 13.84 11.88 -0.19
CA PRO A 49 13.65 10.48 0.15
C PRO A 49 12.87 10.30 1.46
N SER A 50 12.03 9.27 1.53
CA SER A 50 11.28 8.91 2.73
C SER A 50 11.90 7.66 3.37
N THR A 51 12.22 7.74 4.66
CA THR A 51 12.69 6.58 5.44
C THR A 51 11.69 6.22 6.53
N PHE A 52 11.36 4.94 6.66
CA PHE A 52 10.38 4.46 7.64
C PHE A 52 10.54 2.98 7.95
N GLN A 53 10.05 2.58 9.13
CA GLN A 53 9.92 1.17 9.50
C GLN A 53 8.57 0.63 9.03
N LEU A 54 8.59 -0.55 8.41
CA LEU A 54 7.43 -1.32 8.00
C LEU A 54 7.46 -2.66 8.70
N THR A 55 6.43 -3.00 9.47
CA THR A 55 6.24 -4.36 9.99
C THR A 55 5.08 -5.00 9.27
N VAL A 56 5.27 -6.22 8.76
CA VAL A 56 4.27 -7.02 8.06
C VAL A 56 4.00 -8.27 8.90
N PHE A 57 2.72 -8.55 9.10
CA PHE A 57 2.22 -9.72 9.79
C PHE A 57 1.45 -10.54 8.76
N ASP A 58 1.86 -11.79 8.56
CA ASP A 58 1.15 -12.71 7.69
C ASP A 58 0.01 -13.38 8.45
N THR A 59 -1.21 -12.91 8.20
CA THR A 59 -2.42 -13.33 8.89
C THR A 59 -3.42 -14.02 7.94
N ARG A 60 -4.60 -14.41 8.46
CA ARG A 60 -5.76 -14.75 7.63
C ARG A 60 -6.92 -13.79 7.91
N SER A 61 -7.66 -13.51 6.86
CA SER A 61 -8.97 -12.86 6.95
C SER A 61 -10.00 -13.78 7.60
N SER A 62 -11.11 -13.21 8.07
CA SER A 62 -12.25 -13.96 8.60
C SER A 62 -12.85 -14.96 7.58
N GLY A 63 -12.66 -14.73 6.28
CA GLY A 63 -13.03 -15.64 5.20
C GLY A 63 -11.98 -16.70 4.86
N GLY A 64 -10.89 -16.80 5.63
CA GLY A 64 -9.83 -17.80 5.47
C GLY A 64 -8.75 -17.47 4.44
N ALA A 65 -8.90 -16.40 3.65
CA ALA A 65 -7.90 -15.95 2.70
C ALA A 65 -6.68 -15.33 3.42
N ARG A 66 -5.46 -15.56 2.92
CA ARG A 66 -4.22 -14.95 3.42
C ARG A 66 -4.30 -13.43 3.35
N ARG A 67 -3.87 -12.76 4.42
CA ARG A 67 -3.95 -11.31 4.60
C ARG A 67 -2.67 -10.82 5.24
N TRP A 68 -2.01 -9.88 4.59
CA TRP A 68 -0.92 -9.13 5.20
C TRP A 68 -1.50 -7.94 5.94
N VAL A 69 -1.43 -7.97 7.27
CA VAL A 69 -1.64 -6.78 8.10
C VAL A 69 -0.28 -6.10 8.24
N TYR A 70 -0.21 -4.79 8.06
CA TYR A 70 1.06 -4.08 8.20
C TYR A 70 0.92 -2.85 9.08
N SER A 71 2.01 -2.48 9.74
CA SER A 71 2.16 -1.23 10.48
C SER A 71 3.33 -0.42 9.94
N VAL A 72 3.20 0.91 10.01
CA VAL A 72 4.18 1.86 9.49
C VAL A 72 4.57 2.81 10.60
N PHE A 73 5.87 3.08 10.74
CA PHE A 73 6.41 4.09 11.64
C PHE A 73 7.41 4.95 10.89
N ALA A 74 7.18 6.25 10.86
CA ALA A 74 8.17 7.20 10.37
C ALA A 74 9.10 7.60 11.52
N GLU A 75 10.41 7.55 11.33
CA GLU A 75 11.38 8.08 12.30
C GLU A 75 11.35 9.62 12.29
N GLU A 76 11.23 10.21 11.10
CA GLU A 76 11.09 11.65 10.90
C GLU A 76 10.09 11.95 9.76
N GLY A 77 9.43 13.10 9.81
CA GLY A 77 8.58 13.59 8.74
C GLY A 77 7.13 13.08 8.79
N ASP A 78 6.51 12.97 7.61
CA ASP A 78 5.10 12.60 7.47
C ASP A 78 4.92 11.09 7.44
N LEU A 79 3.88 10.59 8.12
CA LEU A 79 3.57 9.16 8.17
C LEU A 79 3.32 8.59 6.76
N PRO A 80 4.09 7.59 6.30
CA PRO A 80 3.89 6.98 4.98
C PRO A 80 2.51 6.35 4.83
N GLY A 81 1.81 6.73 3.76
CA GLY A 81 0.42 6.37 3.55
C GLY A 81 -0.56 7.19 4.39
N GLY A 82 -0.11 8.05 5.30
CA GLY A 82 -0.97 8.82 6.21
C GLY A 82 -1.83 7.95 7.15
N LEU A 83 -1.51 6.67 7.28
CA LEU A 83 -2.17 5.71 8.17
C LEU A 83 -1.10 4.90 8.91
N PRO A 84 -1.29 4.61 10.20
CA PRO A 84 -0.28 3.90 11.01
C PRO A 84 -0.29 2.39 10.75
N MET A 85 -1.34 1.90 10.09
CA MET A 85 -1.49 0.50 9.71
C MET A 85 -2.37 0.36 8.47
N GLY A 86 -2.30 -0.80 7.85
CA GLY A 86 -3.18 -1.18 6.77
C GLY A 86 -3.26 -2.70 6.60
N ALA A 87 -3.93 -3.12 5.52
CA ALA A 87 -3.93 -4.52 5.15
C ALA A 87 -4.06 -4.74 3.64
N LEU A 88 -3.54 -5.88 3.20
CA LEU A 88 -3.56 -6.37 1.83
C LEU A 88 -4.01 -7.85 1.87
N VAL A 89 -5.10 -8.19 1.19
CA VAL A 89 -5.43 -9.60 0.96
C VAL A 89 -4.55 -10.11 -0.15
N VAL A 90 -3.98 -11.29 0.06
CA VAL A 90 -3.13 -12.00 -0.89
C VAL A 90 -3.84 -13.30 -1.24
N PRO A 91 -4.80 -13.29 -2.19
CA PRO A 91 -5.49 -14.51 -2.56
C PRO A 91 -4.54 -15.45 -3.32
N ASP A 92 -4.83 -16.75 -3.32
CA ASP A 92 -4.04 -17.78 -4.01
C ASP A 92 -3.88 -17.52 -5.52
N ASN A 93 -4.77 -16.70 -6.10
CA ASN A 93 -4.68 -16.26 -7.49
C ASN A 93 -3.59 -15.18 -7.74
N GLY A 94 -2.86 -14.76 -6.71
CA GLY A 94 -1.82 -13.73 -6.74
C GLY A 94 -2.33 -12.32 -7.01
N ARG A 95 -3.65 -12.08 -7.04
CA ARG A 95 -4.24 -10.74 -7.23
C ARG A 95 -4.43 -10.09 -5.87
N VAL A 96 -3.36 -9.49 -5.39
CA VAL A 96 -3.37 -8.71 -4.17
C VAL A 96 -4.44 -7.61 -4.20
N ARG A 97 -5.14 -7.44 -3.07
CA ARG A 97 -6.20 -6.45 -2.92
C ARG A 97 -5.96 -5.66 -1.63
N PRO A 98 -5.66 -4.36 -1.72
CA PRO A 98 -5.65 -3.50 -0.55
C PRO A 98 -7.03 -3.44 0.11
N GLU A 99 -7.09 -3.70 1.43
CA GLU A 99 -8.32 -3.59 2.23
C GLU A 99 -8.36 -2.28 3.01
N LEU A 100 -7.23 -1.90 3.61
CA LEU A 100 -7.07 -0.67 4.38
C LEU A 100 -5.79 0.02 3.93
N PHE A 101 -5.94 1.10 3.17
CA PHE A 101 -4.85 1.92 2.66
C PHE A 101 -5.36 3.31 2.32
N ASN A 102 -4.44 4.26 2.14
CA ASN A 102 -4.78 5.59 1.65
C ASN A 102 -4.51 5.66 0.14
N PRO A 103 -5.53 5.88 -0.71
CA PRO A 103 -5.32 5.93 -2.16
C PRO A 103 -4.55 7.17 -2.62
N ARG A 104 -4.40 8.20 -1.76
CA ARG A 104 -3.65 9.43 -2.07
C ARG A 104 -2.16 9.35 -1.74
N ASP A 105 -1.75 8.32 -1.00
CA ASP A 105 -0.35 8.07 -0.67
C ASP A 105 -0.09 6.57 -0.63
N LEU A 106 0.61 6.08 -1.66
CA LEU A 106 0.81 4.65 -1.89
C LEU A 106 2.17 4.14 -1.41
N ARG A 107 2.91 4.92 -0.61
CA ARG A 107 4.27 4.51 -0.16
C ARG A 107 4.27 3.11 0.46
N PRO A 108 3.43 2.77 1.46
CA PRO A 108 3.43 1.42 2.03
C PRO A 108 2.98 0.36 1.03
N VAL A 109 1.96 0.65 0.21
CA VAL A 109 1.44 -0.30 -0.79
C VAL A 109 2.52 -0.64 -1.83
N THR A 110 3.32 0.35 -2.26
CA THR A 110 4.41 0.15 -3.21
C THR A 110 5.45 -0.83 -2.67
N VAL A 111 5.82 -0.67 -1.39
CA VAL A 111 6.76 -1.57 -0.72
C VAL A 111 6.19 -2.97 -0.58
N LEU A 112 4.93 -3.10 -0.16
CA LEU A 112 4.28 -4.41 0.00
C LEU A 112 4.16 -5.15 -1.33
N LEU A 113 3.89 -4.42 -2.42
CA LEU A 113 3.88 -4.99 -3.75
C LEU A 113 5.26 -5.48 -4.17
N ALA A 114 6.34 -4.74 -3.87
CA ALA A 114 7.73 -5.13 -4.11
C ALA A 114 8.18 -6.32 -3.23
N LEU A 115 7.72 -6.38 -1.98
CA LEU A 115 7.94 -7.51 -1.07
C LEU A 115 7.25 -8.77 -1.59
N GLN A 116 5.94 -8.71 -1.86
CA GLN A 116 5.18 -9.81 -2.44
C GLN A 116 5.85 -10.31 -3.72
N SER A 117 6.33 -9.35 -4.52
CA SER A 117 7.11 -9.56 -5.72
C SER A 117 8.32 -10.48 -5.51
N ALA A 118 9.12 -10.19 -4.51
CA ALA A 118 10.36 -10.91 -4.23
C ALA A 118 10.09 -12.27 -3.56
N THR A 119 8.99 -12.40 -2.82
CA THR A 119 8.72 -13.57 -1.98
C THR A 119 7.75 -14.59 -2.58
N THR A 120 7.02 -14.26 -3.66
CA THR A 120 6.08 -15.20 -4.29
C THR A 120 6.82 -16.32 -5.04
N ARG A 121 7.22 -17.37 -4.33
CA ARG A 121 7.73 -18.64 -4.88
C ARG A 121 6.71 -19.27 -5.85
N ARG A 122 6.96 -19.31 -7.17
CA ARG A 122 6.41 -20.38 -8.03
C ARG A 122 7.26 -21.61 -7.75
N SER A 123 6.56 -22.67 -7.41
CA SER A 123 6.92 -24.00 -7.86
C SER A 123 6.87 -24.05 -9.40
N GLU A 124 7.91 -23.58 -10.09
CA GLU A 124 8.20 -24.10 -11.42
C GLU A 124 8.84 -25.48 -11.25
N ARG A 125 7.99 -26.46 -10.92
CA ARG A 125 8.25 -27.87 -11.25
C ARG A 125 8.21 -27.95 -12.78
N TRP A 126 9.33 -27.61 -13.42
CA TRP A 126 9.56 -27.92 -14.83
C TRP A 126 10.85 -28.73 -14.93
N ALA A 127 10.66 -29.95 -15.44
CA ALA A 127 11.62 -31.04 -15.63
C ALA A 127 12.27 -31.57 -14.33
N GLU A 128 11.75 -32.71 -13.86
CA GLU A 128 12.65 -33.79 -13.45
C GLU A 128 13.73 -33.91 -14.54
N VAL A 129 14.91 -33.38 -14.27
CA VAL A 129 16.12 -34.00 -14.80
C VAL A 129 16.29 -35.20 -13.90
N GLU A 130 16.03 -36.40 -14.43
CA GLU A 130 16.29 -37.66 -13.74
C GLU A 130 17.64 -37.59 -13.03
N GLY A 131 17.64 -37.73 -11.69
CA GLY A 131 18.85 -38.03 -10.93
C GLY A 131 19.37 -37.02 -9.91
N SER A 132 18.66 -35.94 -9.53
CA SER A 132 19.11 -35.11 -8.38
C SER A 132 18.01 -34.89 -7.33
N THR A 133 18.15 -35.57 -6.20
CA THR A 133 17.39 -35.35 -4.97
C THR A 133 18.00 -34.18 -4.19
N GLU A 134 17.88 -32.96 -4.72
CA GLU A 134 18.16 -31.74 -3.96
C GLU A 134 16.91 -30.86 -4.01
N GLU A 135 16.39 -30.50 -2.83
CA GLU A 135 15.35 -29.50 -2.64
C GLU A 135 15.85 -28.14 -3.17
N ARG A 136 15.56 -27.89 -4.45
CA ARG A 136 15.91 -26.65 -5.14
C ARG A 136 14.94 -25.54 -4.73
N ILE A 137 15.34 -24.71 -3.76
CA ILE A 137 14.71 -23.40 -3.54
C ILE A 137 14.99 -22.54 -4.80
N GLN A 138 13.98 -22.38 -5.66
CA GLN A 138 14.01 -21.42 -6.76
C GLN A 138 13.21 -20.17 -6.35
N PRO A 139 13.85 -19.00 -6.21
CA PRO A 139 13.14 -17.75 -6.00
C PRO A 139 12.42 -17.37 -7.29
N VAL A 140 11.17 -17.01 -7.17
CA VAL A 140 10.32 -16.74 -8.34
C VAL A 140 9.92 -15.29 -8.32
N GLY A 141 10.24 -14.64 -9.44
CA GLY A 141 9.96 -13.24 -9.66
C GLY A 141 8.50 -12.98 -9.97
N VAL A 142 8.02 -11.87 -9.41
CA VAL A 142 6.88 -11.06 -9.87
C VAL A 142 6.67 -11.06 -11.38
N ARG A 143 5.39 -11.01 -11.78
CA ARG A 143 4.86 -9.77 -12.39
C ARG A 143 5.63 -9.22 -13.59
N LEU A 144 6.52 -8.26 -13.30
CA LEU A 144 7.36 -7.55 -14.26
C LEU A 144 8.25 -8.50 -15.07
N ARG A 145 8.69 -9.63 -14.51
CA ARG A 145 9.49 -10.63 -15.26
C ARG A 145 8.73 -11.41 -16.34
N ARG A 146 7.40 -11.22 -16.49
CA ARG A 146 6.63 -11.77 -17.60
C ARG A 146 6.52 -10.82 -18.81
N GLU A 147 6.76 -9.53 -18.60
CA GLU A 147 6.66 -8.49 -19.64
C GLU A 147 7.99 -7.78 -19.89
N VAL A 148 8.97 -7.96 -18.99
CA VAL A 148 10.33 -7.48 -19.11
C VAL A 148 11.21 -8.73 -19.11
N GLU A 149 11.91 -9.02 -20.21
CA GLU A 149 13.00 -9.99 -20.12
C GLU A 149 14.07 -9.44 -19.18
N VAL A 150 14.64 -10.32 -18.36
CA VAL A 150 15.57 -9.93 -17.32
C VAL A 150 16.75 -10.89 -17.32
N THR A 151 17.96 -10.35 -17.37
CA THR A 151 19.18 -11.17 -17.21
C THR A 151 19.43 -11.39 -15.73
N ILE A 152 19.33 -12.64 -15.27
CA ILE A 152 19.73 -13.01 -13.91
C ILE A 152 21.26 -13.06 -13.85
N GLY A 153 21.87 -12.15 -13.09
CA GLY A 153 23.30 -12.20 -12.78
C GLY A 153 23.65 -13.47 -12.00
N GLY A 154 24.92 -13.88 -12.03
CA GLY A 154 25.40 -15.08 -11.33
C GLY A 154 24.94 -15.12 -9.87
N ARG A 155 24.76 -16.33 -9.33
CA ARG A 155 24.33 -16.60 -7.95
C ARG A 155 25.56 -16.85 -7.06
N PRO A 156 26.25 -15.82 -6.55
CA PRO A 156 27.24 -16.06 -5.52
C PRO A 156 26.50 -16.60 -4.29
N ARG A 157 26.82 -17.85 -3.93
CA ARG A 157 26.50 -18.40 -2.61
C ARG A 157 27.70 -18.07 -1.73
N ASP A 158 27.52 -17.08 -0.89
CA ASP A 158 28.43 -16.82 0.22
C ASP A 158 27.72 -17.31 1.49
N GLU A 159 28.48 -17.86 2.43
CA GLU A 159 28.02 -18.50 3.68
C GLU A 159 26.59 -18.12 4.13
N GLY A 160 25.61 -18.95 3.79
CA GLY A 160 24.23 -18.78 4.27
C GLY A 160 23.34 -17.80 3.49
N ARG A 161 23.79 -17.17 2.38
CA ARG A 161 22.98 -16.21 1.61
C ARG A 161 22.92 -16.50 0.11
N VAL A 162 21.83 -16.07 -0.52
CA VAL A 162 21.60 -16.16 -1.98
C VAL A 162 21.31 -14.77 -2.53
N GLN A 163 22.20 -14.27 -3.39
CA GLN A 163 21.97 -13.03 -4.12
C GLN A 163 21.36 -13.28 -5.49
N LEU A 164 20.37 -12.47 -5.85
CA LEU A 164 19.76 -12.43 -7.16
C LEU A 164 19.87 -11.00 -7.69
N LYS A 165 20.48 -10.85 -8.85
CA LYS A 165 20.51 -9.57 -9.58
C LYS A 165 19.76 -9.71 -10.87
N ALA A 166 19.02 -8.68 -11.24
CA ALA A 166 18.18 -8.70 -12.41
C ALA A 166 18.18 -7.31 -13.05
N LYS A 167 18.28 -7.27 -14.37
CA LYS A 167 18.23 -6.04 -15.15
C LYS A 167 17.40 -6.24 -16.41
N MET A 168 16.61 -5.24 -16.76
CA MET A 168 15.82 -5.20 -17.99
C MET A 168 16.70 -5.42 -19.23
N SER A 169 16.33 -6.41 -20.06
CA SER A 169 17.04 -6.76 -21.30
C SER A 169 16.31 -6.33 -22.59
N GLU A 170 15.05 -5.93 -22.49
CA GLU A 170 14.26 -5.40 -23.62
C GLU A 170 14.22 -3.87 -23.66
N GLY A 171 13.72 -3.33 -24.77
CA GLY A 171 13.56 -1.90 -24.99
C GLY A 171 12.47 -1.25 -24.12
N PRO A 172 12.23 0.07 -24.28
CA PRO A 172 11.29 0.82 -23.46
C PRO A 172 9.87 0.23 -23.45
N ILE A 173 9.27 0.12 -22.26
CA ILE A 173 7.93 -0.46 -22.07
C ILE A 173 6.93 0.66 -21.76
N ALA A 174 5.86 0.75 -22.55
CA ALA A 174 4.80 1.72 -22.33
C ALA A 174 3.98 1.36 -21.09
N VAL A 175 4.13 2.14 -20.02
CA VAL A 175 3.39 1.97 -18.75
C VAL A 175 2.02 2.65 -18.83
N ARG A 176 1.96 3.84 -19.44
CA ARG A 176 0.71 4.59 -19.61
C ARG A 176 0.73 5.39 -20.91
N GLY A 177 -0.32 5.27 -21.72
CA GLY A 177 -0.50 6.09 -22.93
C GLY A 177 -1.17 7.45 -22.68
N GLY A 178 -1.54 8.12 -23.78
CA GLY A 178 -2.29 9.38 -23.76
C GLY A 178 -1.41 10.63 -23.88
N ARG A 179 -1.96 11.80 -23.49
CA ARG A 179 -1.34 13.13 -23.70
C ARG A 179 0.03 13.29 -23.02
N ASN A 180 0.21 12.68 -21.85
CA ASN A 180 1.49 12.61 -21.14
C ASN A 180 1.82 11.14 -20.91
N PRO A 181 2.45 10.41 -21.85
CA PRO A 181 2.72 9.00 -21.65
C PRO A 181 3.80 8.79 -20.57
N VAL A 182 3.82 7.59 -20.01
CA VAL A 182 4.83 7.14 -19.05
C VAL A 182 5.43 5.85 -19.62
N THR A 183 6.75 5.81 -19.72
CA THR A 183 7.50 4.70 -20.30
C THR A 183 8.56 4.26 -19.30
N LEU A 184 8.60 2.96 -18.99
CA LEU A 184 9.71 2.36 -18.24
C LEU A 184 10.87 2.18 -19.23
N ILE A 185 12.01 2.79 -18.93
CA ILE A 185 13.19 2.79 -19.80
C ILE A 185 14.38 2.07 -19.16
N GLY A 186 14.31 1.75 -17.87
CA GLY A 186 15.31 0.98 -17.17
C GLY A 186 14.72 0.35 -15.92
N TYR A 187 15.21 -0.83 -15.57
CA TYR A 187 14.87 -1.52 -14.34
C TYR A 187 16.05 -2.38 -13.90
N GLU A 188 16.40 -2.27 -12.63
CA GLU A 188 17.42 -3.07 -11.96
C GLU A 188 16.89 -3.52 -10.60
N GLU A 189 17.19 -4.75 -10.22
CA GLU A 189 16.94 -5.25 -8.86
C GLU A 189 18.14 -6.04 -8.35
N ASP A 190 18.37 -5.93 -7.05
CA ASP A 190 19.36 -6.67 -6.29
C ASP A 190 18.71 -7.18 -5.00
N LEU A 191 18.47 -8.48 -4.93
CA LEU A 191 17.73 -9.14 -3.87
C LEU A 191 18.67 -10.12 -3.16
N LEU A 192 18.77 -9.99 -1.85
CA LEU A 192 19.55 -10.86 -0.99
C LEU A 192 18.60 -11.65 -0.09
N PHE A 193 18.66 -12.97 -0.22
CA PHE A 193 17.88 -13.90 0.58
C PHE A 193 18.76 -14.64 1.57
N ASP A 194 18.19 -15.01 2.70
CA ASP A 194 18.77 -16.02 3.57
C ASP A 194 18.58 -17.40 2.92
N SER A 195 19.63 -18.22 2.94
CA SER A 195 19.63 -19.51 2.26
C SER A 195 18.93 -20.62 3.04
N SER A 196 18.69 -20.43 4.34
CA SER A 196 18.14 -21.44 5.24
C SER A 196 16.61 -21.43 5.23
N ASP A 197 15.99 -20.27 5.39
CA ASP A 197 14.53 -20.09 5.37
C ASP A 197 14.01 -19.59 4.02
N GLY A 198 14.87 -18.98 3.18
CA GLY A 198 14.52 -18.40 1.89
C GLY A 198 13.86 -17.02 2.00
N ASP A 199 14.02 -16.33 3.12
CA ASP A 199 13.44 -15.02 3.36
C ASP A 199 14.27 -13.89 2.77
N LEU A 200 13.61 -12.80 2.39
CA LEU A 200 14.28 -11.61 1.87
C LEU A 200 14.96 -10.84 3.02
N VAL A 201 16.29 -10.81 3.01
CA VAL A 201 17.13 -10.07 3.97
C VAL A 201 17.30 -8.63 3.52
N ARG A 202 17.52 -8.41 2.22
CA ARG A 202 17.65 -7.07 1.64
C ARG A 202 17.11 -7.06 0.22
N GLY A 203 16.41 -6.00 -0.15
CA GLY A 203 15.97 -5.76 -1.52
C GLY A 203 16.30 -4.34 -1.94
N GLU A 204 16.86 -4.20 -3.13
CA GLU A 204 17.12 -2.91 -3.76
C GLU A 204 16.52 -2.94 -5.16
N TRP A 205 15.69 -1.95 -5.47
CA TRP A 205 15.05 -1.80 -6.77
C TRP A 205 15.30 -0.40 -7.31
N HIS A 206 15.65 -0.33 -8.59
CA HIS A 206 15.79 0.92 -9.34
C HIS A 206 14.88 0.88 -10.57
N TYR A 207 14.16 1.98 -10.80
CA TYR A 207 13.30 2.15 -11.97
C TYR A 207 13.63 3.47 -12.64
N ASP A 208 13.96 3.42 -13.93
CA ASP A 208 14.13 4.61 -14.74
C ASP A 208 12.85 4.81 -15.56
N VAL A 209 12.19 5.94 -15.37
CA VAL A 209 10.90 6.25 -15.98
C VAL A 209 11.01 7.53 -16.79
N ARG A 210 10.55 7.48 -18.03
CA ARG A 210 10.40 8.64 -18.90
C ARG A 210 8.94 9.07 -18.95
N ARG A 211 8.68 10.35 -18.67
CA ARG A 211 7.36 10.97 -18.76
C ARG A 211 7.33 11.97 -19.91
N GLY A 212 6.28 11.94 -20.72
CA GLY A 212 6.15 12.82 -21.88
C GLY A 212 6.78 12.23 -23.15
N VAL A 213 6.80 13.03 -24.22
CA VAL A 213 7.33 12.67 -25.54
C VAL A 213 8.15 13.84 -26.07
N GLY A 214 9.22 13.54 -26.82
CA GLY A 214 10.05 14.55 -27.46
C GLY A 214 10.86 15.37 -26.46
N ASP A 215 11.14 16.62 -26.81
CA ASP A 215 12.04 17.50 -26.05
C ASP A 215 11.49 17.90 -24.67
N ASP A 216 10.18 17.80 -24.45
CA ASP A 216 9.53 18.04 -23.15
C ASP A 216 9.53 16.81 -22.24
N SER A 217 10.15 15.70 -22.66
CA SER A 217 10.20 14.50 -21.84
C SER A 217 11.15 14.66 -20.66
N ARG A 218 10.75 14.12 -19.51
CA ARG A 218 11.55 14.09 -18.28
C ARG A 218 11.85 12.64 -17.91
N GLU A 219 13.12 12.36 -17.66
CA GLU A 219 13.56 11.09 -17.11
C GLU A 219 13.77 11.21 -15.61
N GLU A 220 13.30 10.21 -14.88
CA GLU A 220 13.27 10.16 -13.42
C GLU A 220 13.75 8.78 -12.99
N ARG A 221 14.75 8.73 -12.10
CA ARG A 221 15.18 7.49 -11.46
C ARG A 221 14.55 7.39 -10.08
N TRP A 222 13.89 6.27 -9.84
CA TRP A 222 13.27 5.91 -8.58
C TRP A 222 14.09 4.82 -7.92
N SER A 223 14.24 4.88 -6.60
CA SER A 223 14.87 3.79 -5.85
C SER A 223 14.05 3.39 -4.64
N LEU A 224 14.02 2.08 -4.38
CA LEU A 224 13.46 1.49 -3.18
C LEU A 224 14.52 0.59 -2.59
N THR A 225 14.90 0.85 -1.35
CA THR A 225 15.75 -0.01 -0.55
C THR A 225 14.97 -0.51 0.65
N LEU A 226 15.12 -1.79 0.93
CA LEU A 226 14.47 -2.48 2.01
C LEU A 226 15.47 -3.40 2.69
N ASP A 227 15.68 -3.21 3.99
CA ASP A 227 16.57 -4.02 4.80
C ASP A 227 15.74 -4.67 5.93
N ARG A 228 15.78 -5.99 6.05
CA ARG A 228 15.12 -6.72 7.14
C ARG A 228 15.86 -6.44 8.44
N THR A 229 15.11 -6.09 9.48
CA THR A 229 15.65 -5.71 10.79
C THR A 229 15.22 -6.63 11.93
N ASP A 230 14.29 -7.56 11.69
CA ASP A 230 13.96 -8.63 12.63
C ASP A 230 14.90 -9.83 12.53
N ASP A 231 14.79 -10.73 13.51
CA ASP A 231 15.60 -11.93 13.69
C ASP A 231 15.01 -13.19 13.04
N GLY A 232 13.95 -13.08 12.25
CA GLY A 232 13.30 -14.25 11.65
C GLY A 232 12.31 -14.96 12.57
N SER A 233 11.97 -14.39 13.74
CA SER A 233 11.03 -15.03 14.66
C SER A 233 9.63 -15.19 14.06
N ASP A 234 9.23 -16.44 13.85
CA ASP A 234 7.84 -16.81 13.55
C ASP A 234 6.90 -16.33 14.66
N LEU A 235 5.68 -15.98 14.27
CA LEU A 235 4.63 -15.68 15.24
C LEU A 235 4.08 -16.99 15.78
N ASP A 236 3.98 -17.09 17.11
CA ASP A 236 3.22 -18.17 17.74
C ASP A 236 1.73 -18.06 17.31
N PRO A 237 0.98 -19.17 17.13
CA PRO A 237 -0.42 -19.10 16.72
C PRO A 237 -1.31 -18.20 17.59
N GLU A 238 -1.02 -18.07 18.89
CA GLU A 238 -1.75 -17.13 19.76
C GLU A 238 -1.48 -15.65 19.42
N GLU A 239 -0.30 -15.32 18.90
CA GLU A 239 0.03 -13.97 18.43
C GLU A 239 -0.72 -13.64 17.13
N PHE A 240 -0.85 -14.60 16.22
CA PHE A 240 -1.60 -14.47 14.98
C PHE A 240 -3.07 -14.07 15.24
N ASP A 241 -3.75 -14.77 16.16
CA ASP A 241 -5.14 -14.48 16.51
C ASP A 241 -5.28 -13.11 17.18
N ARG A 242 -4.27 -12.70 17.96
CA ARG A 242 -4.21 -11.38 18.56
C ARG A 242 -4.01 -10.27 17.53
N VAL A 243 -3.16 -10.45 16.51
CA VAL A 243 -3.01 -9.49 15.39
C VAL A 243 -4.34 -9.35 14.66
N SER A 244 -4.96 -10.47 14.26
CA SER A 244 -6.21 -10.46 13.51
C SER A 244 -7.33 -9.78 14.31
N SER A 245 -7.48 -10.13 15.59
CA SER A 245 -8.46 -9.50 16.48
C SER A 245 -8.22 -8.00 16.69
N ALA A 246 -6.96 -7.59 16.83
CA ALA A 246 -6.59 -6.19 16.96
C ALA A 246 -6.87 -5.41 15.66
N TYR A 247 -6.57 -6.00 14.50
CA TYR A 247 -6.88 -5.43 13.20
C TYR A 247 -8.37 -5.17 13.02
N GLU A 248 -9.22 -6.18 13.23
CA GLU A 248 -10.68 -6.06 13.04
C GLU A 248 -11.30 -4.99 13.97
N TRP A 249 -10.71 -4.80 15.16
CA TRP A 249 -11.13 -3.75 16.07
C TRP A 249 -10.65 -2.35 15.62
N LEU A 250 -9.39 -2.22 15.19
CA LEU A 250 -8.76 -0.97 14.77
C LEU A 250 -9.20 -0.48 13.38
N GLU A 251 -9.51 -1.38 12.46
CA GLU A 251 -9.85 -1.05 11.07
C GLU A 251 -10.89 0.09 10.95
N PRO A 252 -12.06 0.04 11.60
CA PRO A 252 -13.03 1.14 11.53
C PRO A 252 -12.53 2.45 12.15
N VAL A 253 -11.61 2.38 13.14
CA VAL A 253 -11.00 3.56 13.75
C VAL A 253 -10.00 4.20 12.78
N VAL A 254 -9.14 3.39 12.17
CA VAL A 254 -8.12 3.85 11.21
C VAL A 254 -8.77 4.39 9.94
N ARG A 255 -9.89 3.81 9.48
CA ARG A 255 -10.68 4.38 8.37
C ARG A 255 -11.13 5.81 8.63
N ALA A 256 -11.38 6.20 9.88
CA ALA A 256 -11.76 7.56 10.22
C ALA A 256 -10.61 8.57 10.09
N LEU A 257 -9.36 8.10 9.98
CA LEU A 257 -8.18 8.94 9.75
C LEU A 257 -8.01 9.31 8.27
N LEU A 258 -8.72 8.62 7.35
CA LEU A 258 -8.64 8.89 5.92
C LEU A 258 -8.99 10.36 5.57
N PRO A 259 -8.42 10.90 4.49
CA PRO A 259 -8.78 12.22 4.00
C PRO A 259 -10.29 12.33 3.69
N GLY A 260 -10.90 13.47 3.99
CA GLY A 260 -12.32 13.73 3.70
C GLY A 260 -13.34 13.18 4.71
N VAL A 261 -12.89 12.50 5.78
CA VAL A 261 -13.77 12.04 6.85
C VAL A 261 -14.22 13.21 7.74
N GLY A 262 -15.53 13.31 7.98
CA GLY A 262 -16.14 14.39 8.77
C GLY A 262 -15.99 14.23 10.29
N LEU A 263 -16.17 15.33 11.03
CA LEU A 263 -15.96 15.41 12.48
C LEU A 263 -16.76 14.37 13.29
N GLN A 264 -17.99 14.08 12.91
CA GLN A 264 -18.83 13.13 13.65
C GLN A 264 -18.25 11.72 13.59
N ALA A 265 -17.86 11.25 12.41
CA ALA A 265 -17.21 9.95 12.24
C ALA A 265 -15.89 9.86 13.02
N VAL A 266 -15.10 10.95 13.06
CA VAL A 266 -13.88 11.01 13.90
C VAL A 266 -14.21 10.91 15.38
N LYS A 267 -15.26 11.59 15.87
CA LYS A 267 -15.71 11.48 17.27
C LYS A 267 -16.16 10.07 17.63
N ASP A 268 -16.93 9.44 16.74
CA ASP A 268 -17.42 8.07 16.94
C ASP A 268 -16.26 7.07 16.96
N ALA A 269 -15.28 7.25 16.07
CA ALA A 269 -14.04 6.47 16.06
C ALA A 269 -13.22 6.67 17.34
N SER A 270 -13.04 7.91 17.81
CA SER A 270 -12.36 8.19 19.09
C SER A 270 -13.05 7.50 20.27
N LYS A 271 -14.39 7.52 20.32
CA LYS A 271 -15.15 6.83 21.37
C LYS A 271 -14.93 5.31 21.32
N ARG A 272 -14.99 4.72 20.12
CA ARG A 272 -14.70 3.28 19.91
C ARG A 272 -13.28 2.93 20.35
N PHE A 273 -12.31 3.75 19.97
CA PHE A 273 -10.90 3.57 20.31
C PHE A 273 -10.69 3.59 21.83
N SER A 274 -11.19 4.61 22.53
CA SER A 274 -11.05 4.71 23.99
C SER A 274 -11.69 3.53 24.75
N ALA A 275 -12.79 2.97 24.24
CA ALA A 275 -13.48 1.83 24.86
C ALA A 275 -12.72 0.50 24.74
N GLY A 276 -11.82 0.36 23.77
CA GLY A 276 -11.12 -0.90 23.50
C GLY A 276 -9.59 -0.87 23.68
N ARG A 277 -8.97 0.32 23.72
CA ARG A 277 -7.50 0.47 23.64
C ARG A 277 -6.72 -0.33 24.70
N THR A 278 -7.22 -0.43 25.92
CA THR A 278 -6.53 -1.13 27.02
C THR A 278 -6.37 -2.63 26.75
N ARG A 279 -7.28 -3.24 26.00
CA ARG A 279 -7.22 -4.67 25.63
C ARG A 279 -6.12 -4.98 24.62
N HIS A 280 -5.76 -4.01 23.79
CA HIS A 280 -4.81 -4.20 22.68
C HIS A 280 -3.44 -3.55 22.95
N ARG A 281 -3.30 -2.80 24.05
CA ARG A 281 -2.08 -2.05 24.40
C ARG A 281 -0.86 -2.92 24.67
N ASN A 282 -1.07 -4.18 25.06
CA ASN A 282 0.00 -5.15 25.31
C ASN A 282 0.07 -6.23 24.21
N GLY A 283 -0.49 -5.96 23.04
CA GLY A 283 -0.55 -6.90 21.92
C GLY A 283 0.49 -6.63 20.82
N PRO A 284 0.52 -7.45 19.76
CA PRO A 284 1.47 -7.31 18.64
C PRO A 284 1.39 -5.98 17.89
N LEU A 285 0.25 -5.28 17.96
CA LEU A 285 0.04 -3.95 17.37
C LEU A 285 0.11 -2.82 18.40
N ALA A 286 0.76 -3.03 19.55
CA ALA A 286 0.86 -2.02 20.62
C ALA A 286 1.39 -0.67 20.13
N GLU A 287 2.45 -0.69 19.32
CA GLU A 287 3.05 0.53 18.76
C GLU A 287 2.04 1.31 17.88
N VAL A 288 1.10 0.61 17.22
CA VAL A 288 0.05 1.23 16.39
C VAL A 288 -1.01 1.91 17.25
N ILE A 289 -1.30 1.37 18.44
CA ILE A 289 -2.30 1.94 19.36
C ILE A 289 -1.92 3.37 19.72
N ASP A 290 -0.69 3.59 20.18
CA ASP A 290 -0.26 4.92 20.61
C ASP A 290 -0.25 5.91 19.41
N GLN A 291 0.20 5.49 18.21
CA GLN A 291 0.10 6.32 17.00
C GLN A 291 -1.35 6.68 16.62
N VAL A 292 -2.29 5.73 16.71
CA VAL A 292 -3.71 5.97 16.42
C VAL A 292 -4.30 6.98 17.39
N GLU A 293 -3.91 6.94 18.67
CA GLU A 293 -4.37 7.89 19.69
C GLU A 293 -3.98 9.33 19.31
N ASP A 294 -2.70 9.54 18.97
CA ASP A 294 -2.18 10.85 18.57
C ASP A 294 -2.84 11.37 17.28
N LEU A 295 -2.96 10.51 16.27
CA LEU A 295 -3.60 10.86 15.00
C LEU A 295 -5.09 11.19 15.17
N LEU A 296 -5.82 10.51 16.05
CA LEU A 296 -7.21 10.83 16.33
C LEU A 296 -7.35 12.21 17.00
N VAL A 297 -6.45 12.56 17.91
CA VAL A 297 -6.42 13.89 18.55
C VAL A 297 -6.18 14.96 17.50
N GLU A 298 -5.18 14.78 16.64
CA GLU A 298 -4.88 15.71 15.55
C GLU A 298 -6.05 15.81 14.56
N LYS A 299 -6.57 14.68 14.10
CA LYS A 299 -7.69 14.62 13.14
C LYS A 299 -8.93 15.30 13.69
N LYS A 300 -9.25 15.09 14.96
CA LYS A 300 -10.37 15.77 15.64
C LYS A 300 -10.14 17.29 15.68
N LYS A 301 -8.92 17.74 15.98
CA LYS A 301 -8.56 19.17 15.95
C LYS A 301 -8.76 19.75 14.55
N ILE A 302 -8.25 19.08 13.51
CA ILE A 302 -8.40 19.52 12.10
C ILE A 302 -9.88 19.54 11.70
N ALA A 303 -10.63 18.48 11.96
CA ALA A 303 -12.04 18.38 11.60
C ALA A 303 -12.95 19.34 12.39
N SER A 304 -12.51 19.77 13.58
CA SER A 304 -13.25 20.73 14.41
C SER A 304 -13.04 22.19 14.00
N ARG A 305 -11.97 22.49 13.24
CA ARG A 305 -11.75 23.83 12.72
C ARG A 305 -12.90 24.19 11.77
N PRO A 306 -13.47 25.40 11.86
CA PRO A 306 -14.36 25.92 10.83
C PRO A 306 -13.56 25.95 9.54
N GLN A 307 -13.84 25.03 8.64
CA GLN A 307 -13.26 25.06 7.31
C GLN A 307 -14.09 26.01 6.46
N ASP A 308 -13.40 26.77 5.62
CA ASP A 308 -14.01 27.46 4.51
C ASP A 308 -14.90 26.46 3.72
N PRO A 309 -16.17 26.80 3.43
CA PRO A 309 -17.05 25.97 2.61
C PRO A 309 -16.40 25.44 1.34
N ASP A 310 -15.54 26.25 0.70
CA ASP A 310 -14.87 25.89 -0.54
C ASP A 310 -13.82 24.78 -0.30
N GLN A 311 -13.05 24.87 0.80
CA GLN A 311 -12.10 23.82 1.18
C GLN A 311 -12.79 22.51 1.57
N ARG A 312 -13.98 22.56 2.17
CA ARG A 312 -14.80 21.35 2.43
C ARG A 312 -15.29 20.72 1.14
N ALA A 313 -15.76 21.53 0.20
CA ALA A 313 -16.22 21.06 -1.10
C ALA A 313 -15.08 20.35 -1.85
N GLU A 314 -13.87 20.90 -1.81
CA GLU A 314 -12.68 20.28 -2.43
C GLU A 314 -12.35 18.91 -1.83
N GLN A 315 -12.40 18.76 -0.51
CA GLN A 315 -12.10 17.48 0.15
C GLN A 315 -13.15 16.40 -0.12
N MET A 316 -14.39 16.80 -0.42
CA MET A 316 -15.49 15.91 -0.78
C MET A 316 -15.53 15.58 -2.28
N MET A 317 -14.75 16.27 -3.13
CA MET A 317 -14.67 15.95 -4.55
C MET A 317 -14.19 14.51 -4.80
N GLY A 318 -14.96 13.77 -5.58
CA GLY A 318 -14.68 12.36 -5.92
C GLY A 318 -15.17 11.34 -4.88
N SER A 319 -15.59 11.80 -3.69
CA SER A 319 -16.28 10.97 -2.71
C SER A 319 -17.77 10.83 -3.07
N MET A 320 -18.41 9.74 -2.66
CA MET A 320 -19.85 9.58 -2.86
C MET A 320 -20.60 10.67 -2.08
N ALA A 321 -21.49 11.41 -2.76
CA ALA A 321 -22.30 12.44 -2.12
C ALA A 321 -23.12 11.81 -0.97
N PRO A 322 -23.14 12.41 0.24
CA PRO A 322 -23.94 11.91 1.36
C PRO A 322 -25.42 11.86 0.97
N ASP A 323 -26.05 10.70 1.16
CA ASP A 323 -27.47 10.55 0.87
C ASP A 323 -28.31 11.21 1.96
N PHE A 324 -29.37 11.91 1.56
CA PHE A 324 -30.32 12.54 2.47
C PHE A 324 -31.72 12.49 1.87
N THR A 325 -32.72 12.59 2.74
CA THR A 325 -34.13 12.70 2.38
C THR A 325 -34.66 14.03 2.90
N LEU A 326 -35.23 14.83 2.01
CA LEU A 326 -35.90 16.10 2.35
C LEU A 326 -37.32 16.08 1.81
N LYS A 327 -38.17 16.96 2.34
CA LYS A 327 -39.48 17.22 1.75
C LYS A 327 -39.35 18.30 0.69
N ASP A 328 -40.00 18.10 -0.45
CA ASP A 328 -40.16 19.14 -1.47
C ASP A 328 -41.25 20.16 -1.06
N LEU A 329 -41.52 21.12 -1.94
CA LEU A 329 -42.52 22.18 -1.70
C LEU A 329 -43.95 21.64 -1.54
N ASP A 330 -44.22 20.45 -2.08
CA ASP A 330 -45.52 19.76 -1.98
C ASP A 330 -45.56 18.82 -0.76
N GLY A 331 -44.50 18.80 0.06
CA GLY A 331 -44.37 17.98 1.25
C GLY A 331 -44.01 16.52 0.98
N LYS A 332 -43.71 16.16 -0.28
CA LYS A 332 -43.33 14.80 -0.68
C LYS A 332 -41.86 14.57 -0.39
N GLU A 333 -41.55 13.36 0.08
CA GLU A 333 -40.16 12.97 0.35
C GLU A 333 -39.38 12.75 -0.94
N VAL A 334 -38.24 13.43 -1.05
CA VAL A 334 -37.27 13.30 -2.13
C VAL A 334 -35.94 12.89 -1.52
N ARG A 335 -35.40 11.78 -2.02
CA ARG A 335 -34.11 11.23 -1.59
C ARG A 335 -33.04 11.46 -2.64
N LEU A 336 -31.84 11.90 -2.26
CA LEU A 336 -30.77 12.19 -3.21
C LEU A 336 -30.41 10.98 -4.08
N SER A 337 -30.34 9.79 -3.48
CA SER A 337 -30.06 8.54 -4.21
C SER A 337 -31.11 8.17 -5.28
N SER A 338 -32.33 8.70 -5.20
CA SER A 338 -33.35 8.50 -6.25
C SER A 338 -33.01 9.22 -7.57
N LEU A 339 -32.09 10.18 -7.53
CA LEU A 339 -31.66 10.98 -8.69
C LEU A 339 -30.38 10.43 -9.35
N ARG A 340 -29.92 9.24 -8.97
CA ARG A 340 -28.76 8.59 -9.61
C ARG A 340 -28.99 8.42 -11.11
N GLY A 341 -27.91 8.57 -11.88
CA GLY A 341 -27.95 8.53 -13.35
C GLY A 341 -28.25 9.89 -14.00
N LYS A 342 -28.51 10.93 -13.21
CA LYS A 342 -28.62 12.32 -13.66
C LYS A 342 -27.49 13.17 -13.07
N VAL A 343 -27.06 14.20 -13.80
CA VAL A 343 -26.21 15.25 -13.23
C VAL A 343 -27.09 16.14 -12.36
N VAL A 344 -26.74 16.29 -11.09
CA VAL A 344 -27.52 17.03 -10.09
C VAL A 344 -26.69 18.19 -9.56
N LEU A 345 -27.23 19.40 -9.63
CA LEU A 345 -26.70 20.58 -8.95
C LEU A 345 -27.51 20.81 -7.67
N LEU A 346 -26.86 20.75 -6.51
CA LEU A 346 -27.48 21.06 -5.23
C LEU A 346 -27.24 22.54 -4.89
N ASN A 347 -28.32 23.29 -4.75
CA ASN A 347 -28.30 24.71 -4.38
C ASN A 347 -28.93 24.89 -3.00
N PHE A 348 -28.17 25.43 -2.04
CA PHE A 348 -28.64 25.72 -0.69
C PHE A 348 -28.94 27.20 -0.55
N TRP A 349 -30.19 27.54 -0.27
CA TRP A 349 -30.64 28.92 -0.12
C TRP A 349 -31.85 28.99 0.81
N GLY A 350 -32.14 30.18 1.32
CA GLY A 350 -33.29 30.45 2.18
C GLY A 350 -33.53 31.95 2.28
N PHE A 351 -34.76 32.35 2.60
CA PHE A 351 -35.08 33.72 2.93
C PHE A 351 -34.91 33.91 4.44
N THR A 352 -34.16 34.94 4.84
CA THR A 352 -33.94 35.33 6.24
C THR A 352 -35.11 36.10 6.80
#